data_AF-A0A973LCF4-F1
#
_entry.id   AF-A0A973LCF4-F1
#
_cell.length_a   1.000
_cell.length_b   1.000
_cell.length_c   1.000
_cell.angle_alpha   90.00
_cell.angle_beta   90.00
_cell.angle_gamma   90.00
#
_symmetry.space_group_name_H-M   'P 1'
#
loop_
_entity.id
_entity.type
_entity.pdbx_description
1 polymer ?
#
loop_
_entity_poly.entity_id
_entity_poly.type
_entity_poly.pdbx_seq_one_letter_code
_entity_poly.pdbx_strand_id
1 'polypeptide(L)'
;MQTLRTLINWTATQTSGRDSVTRHNAEATPTPAAPLRIAGRPVAADLRALAPELSRRVLARLLAELPVYAALPGEEVAGDIAAIVQHSVRLFADAVEARRIPADAELAEQRRSARRRAEEGVPLDAILAAYQLGIAMVWSQVSAGVGPQDHADLREVLDLLLGLQRRLLCAVSESYLAARRVIDSEEHNGRHALMAALLSGAEPDGTAPVAPRYAVLTLALQRHPDEDAAAGGIAAVDGVAARRKVRRVREVLDGFAE
;
A
#
# COMPACT_ATOMS: atom_id res chain seq x y z
N MET A 1 25.12 9.84 -38.36
CA MET A 1 24.48 10.16 -37.07
C MET A 1 22.96 10.15 -37.28
N GLN A 2 22.24 9.00 -37.41
CA GLN A 2 21.94 7.99 -36.37
C GLN A 2 21.85 8.67 -34.98
N THR A 3 20.74 8.67 -34.24
CA THR A 3 19.81 7.56 -33.97
C THR A 3 18.56 8.01 -33.18
N LEU A 4 17.46 7.25 -33.36
CA LEU A 4 16.47 6.83 -32.33
C LEU A 4 15.40 7.82 -31.84
N ARG A 5 14.37 8.02 -32.68
CA ARG A 5 12.99 8.35 -32.29
C ARG A 5 12.06 7.26 -32.83
N THR A 6 11.87 6.17 -32.08
CA THR A 6 10.74 5.23 -32.19
C THR A 6 10.98 4.01 -31.31
N LEU A 7 10.16 3.77 -30.29
CA LEU A 7 9.85 2.46 -29.71
C LEU A 7 8.65 2.66 -28.78
N ILE A 8 7.45 2.50 -29.34
CA ILE A 8 6.17 2.04 -28.78
C ILE A 8 5.15 2.41 -29.87
N ASN A 9 5.02 1.53 -30.86
CA ASN A 9 3.85 1.53 -31.74
C ASN A 9 3.31 0.10 -31.73
N TRP A 10 2.18 -0.08 -31.08
CA TRP A 10 1.46 -1.33 -31.01
C TRP A 10 0.43 -1.31 -32.13
N THR A 11 0.77 -1.90 -33.28
CA THR A 11 -0.21 -2.19 -34.33
C THR A 11 -0.38 -3.70 -34.43
N ALA A 12 -1.51 -4.16 -33.92
CA ALA A 12 -2.01 -5.51 -34.13
C ALA A 12 -2.32 -5.69 -35.63
N THR A 13 -1.57 -6.57 -36.30
CA THR A 13 -1.91 -7.05 -37.64
C THR A 13 -2.31 -8.52 -37.50
N GLN A 14 -3.61 -8.76 -37.52
CA GLN A 14 -4.20 -10.08 -37.55
C GLN A 14 -4.09 -10.62 -38.98
N THR A 15 -3.26 -11.63 -39.20
CA THR A 15 -3.20 -12.34 -40.48
C THR A 15 -3.63 -13.77 -40.24
N SER A 16 -4.82 -14.10 -40.75
CA SER A 16 -5.38 -15.45 -40.80
C SER A 16 -4.61 -16.27 -41.84
N GLY A 17 -4.03 -17.39 -41.41
CA GLY A 17 -3.45 -18.40 -42.28
C GLY A 17 -3.64 -19.78 -41.65
N ARG A 18 -4.66 -20.52 -42.14
CA ARG A 18 -4.77 -21.96 -41.92
C ARG A 18 -3.58 -22.62 -42.61
N ASP A 19 -2.83 -23.44 -41.89
CA ASP A 19 -2.36 -24.72 -42.40
C ASP A 19 -1.97 -25.66 -41.26
N SER A 20 -2.51 -26.86 -41.37
CA SER A 20 -2.42 -27.99 -40.45
C SER A 20 -1.13 -28.77 -40.67
N VAL A 21 -0.29 -28.89 -39.64
CA VAL A 21 0.60 -30.05 -39.47
C VAL A 21 0.66 -30.41 -37.99
N THR A 22 -0.10 -31.44 -37.61
CA THR A 22 -0.09 -32.03 -36.27
C THR A 22 1.24 -32.75 -36.05
N ARG A 23 2.24 -32.06 -35.48
CA ARG A 23 3.39 -32.73 -34.89
C ARG A 23 3.17 -32.79 -33.39
N HIS A 24 2.97 -34.01 -32.90
CA HIS A 24 2.83 -34.35 -31.50
C HIS A 24 4.18 -34.11 -30.80
N ASN A 25 4.44 -32.86 -30.39
CA ASN A 25 5.49 -32.61 -29.39
C ASN A 25 4.90 -33.06 -28.06
N ALA A 26 5.29 -34.25 -27.62
CA ALA A 26 5.14 -34.64 -26.22
C ALA A 26 5.71 -33.49 -25.38
N GLU A 27 4.87 -32.87 -24.56
CA GLU A 27 5.27 -31.88 -23.57
C GLU A 27 6.37 -32.50 -22.70
N ALA A 28 7.62 -32.13 -22.97
CA ALA A 28 8.70 -32.41 -22.06
C ALA A 28 8.35 -31.66 -20.77
N THR A 29 7.90 -32.39 -19.75
CA THR A 29 7.74 -31.86 -18.40
C THR A 29 9.02 -31.09 -18.07
N PRO A 30 8.96 -29.76 -17.86
CA PRO A 30 10.17 -29.00 -17.62
C PRO A 30 10.86 -29.61 -16.41
N THR A 31 12.12 -30.03 -16.59
CA THR A 31 12.94 -30.49 -15.48
C THR A 31 12.95 -29.38 -14.44
N PRO A 32 12.59 -29.65 -13.18
CA PRO A 32 12.54 -28.61 -12.16
C PRO A 32 13.92 -27.97 -12.09
N ALA A 33 13.95 -26.63 -12.21
CA ALA A 33 15.19 -25.87 -12.12
C ALA A 33 15.90 -26.20 -10.79
N ALA A 34 17.23 -26.26 -10.82
CA ALA A 34 18.01 -26.48 -9.60
C ALA A 34 17.64 -25.41 -8.55
N PRO A 35 17.57 -25.79 -7.26
CA PRO A 35 17.21 -24.85 -6.20
C PRO A 35 18.26 -23.75 -6.07
N LEU A 36 17.82 -22.51 -5.84
CA LEU A 36 18.73 -21.40 -5.50
C LEU A 36 19.50 -21.72 -4.23
N ARG A 37 20.83 -21.54 -4.27
CA ARG A 37 21.70 -21.73 -3.12
C ARG A 37 22.52 -20.48 -2.87
N ILE A 38 22.65 -20.12 -1.59
CA ILE A 38 23.58 -19.09 -1.14
C ILE A 38 24.38 -19.68 0.02
N ALA A 39 25.71 -19.51 -0.02
CA ALA A 39 26.62 -20.12 0.96
C ALA A 39 26.41 -21.65 1.08
N GLY A 40 26.08 -22.30 -0.04
CA GLY A 40 25.79 -23.73 -0.11
C GLY A 40 24.44 -24.16 0.48
N ARG A 41 23.58 -23.25 0.95
CA ARG A 41 22.28 -23.56 1.57
C ARG A 41 21.10 -23.25 0.64
N PRO A 42 20.06 -24.11 0.58
CA PRO A 42 18.89 -23.88 -0.27
C PRO A 42 18.01 -22.73 0.26
N VAL A 43 17.93 -21.64 -0.50
CA VAL A 43 17.36 -20.36 -0.03
C VAL A 43 15.89 -20.48 0.39
N ALA A 44 15.03 -21.14 -0.41
CA ALA A 44 13.61 -21.28 -0.10
C ALA A 44 13.36 -22.07 1.20
N ALA A 45 14.09 -23.17 1.41
CA ALA A 45 13.95 -23.99 2.61
C ALA A 45 14.44 -23.24 3.86
N ASP A 46 15.57 -22.55 3.75
CA ASP A 46 16.12 -21.72 4.82
C ASP A 46 15.16 -20.59 5.22
N LEU A 47 14.54 -19.90 4.25
CA LEU A 47 13.55 -18.86 4.51
C LEU A 47 12.33 -19.41 5.29
N ARG A 48 11.82 -20.59 4.91
CA ARG A 48 10.68 -21.22 5.60
C ARG A 48 11.01 -21.58 7.03
N ALA A 49 12.20 -22.14 7.26
CA ALA A 49 12.67 -22.50 8.59
C ALA A 49 12.90 -21.24 9.46
N LEU A 50 13.37 -20.15 8.86
CA LEU A 50 13.68 -18.90 9.54
C LEU A 50 12.43 -18.07 9.89
N ALA A 51 11.31 -18.26 9.19
CA ALA A 51 10.12 -17.40 9.29
C ALA A 51 9.63 -17.16 10.74
N PRO A 52 9.51 -18.16 11.63
CA PRO A 52 9.02 -17.94 13.00
C PRO A 52 9.96 -17.04 13.82
N GLU A 53 11.28 -17.31 13.79
CA GLU A 53 12.24 -16.53 14.57
C GLU A 53 12.42 -15.13 13.98
N LEU A 54 12.46 -14.99 12.66
CA LEU A 54 12.55 -13.69 12.01
C LEU A 54 11.33 -12.83 12.30
N SER A 55 10.13 -13.42 12.31
CA SER A 55 8.90 -12.76 12.73
C SER A 55 9.01 -12.15 14.13
N ARG A 56 9.48 -12.94 15.09
CA ARG A 56 9.67 -12.48 16.49
C ARG A 56 10.67 -11.32 16.56
N ARG A 57 11.77 -11.42 15.82
CA ARG A 57 12.80 -10.36 15.75
C ARG A 57 12.29 -9.08 15.07
N VAL A 58 11.55 -9.22 13.97
CA VAL A 58 10.94 -8.07 13.26
C VAL A 58 9.96 -7.38 14.20
N LEU A 59 9.05 -8.12 14.82
CA LEU A 59 8.09 -7.56 15.78
C LEU A 59 8.78 -6.79 16.91
N ALA A 60 9.79 -7.40 17.55
CA ALA A 60 10.56 -6.73 18.60
C ALA A 60 11.19 -5.42 18.12
N ARG A 61 11.69 -5.39 16.89
CA ARG A 61 12.32 -4.20 16.30
C ARG A 61 11.30 -3.14 15.88
N LEU A 62 10.13 -3.54 15.38
CA LEU A 62 9.02 -2.61 15.11
C LEU A 62 8.56 -1.91 16.39
N LEU A 63 8.40 -2.66 17.49
CA LEU A 63 8.01 -2.09 18.78
C LEU A 63 9.08 -1.15 19.35
N ALA A 64 10.36 -1.39 19.05
CA ALA A 64 11.46 -0.53 19.49
C ALA A 64 11.63 0.74 18.65
N GLU A 65 11.37 0.66 17.34
CA GLU A 65 11.70 1.74 16.39
C GLU A 65 10.50 2.56 15.92
N LEU A 66 9.28 2.04 16.01
CA LEU A 66 8.06 2.69 15.50
C LEU A 66 7.08 2.99 16.65
N PRO A 67 7.00 4.24 17.13
CA PRO A 67 6.15 4.61 18.26
C PRO A 67 4.67 4.25 18.08
N VAL A 68 4.15 4.34 16.86
CA VAL A 68 2.77 3.94 16.54
C VAL A 68 2.53 2.47 16.88
N TYR A 69 3.47 1.58 16.54
CA TYR A 69 3.33 0.15 16.81
C TYR A 69 3.45 -0.17 18.30
N ALA A 70 4.28 0.58 19.04
CA ALA A 70 4.39 0.45 20.49
C ALA A 70 3.12 0.89 21.24
N ALA A 71 2.34 1.81 20.64
CA ALA A 71 1.11 2.32 21.21
C ALA A 71 -0.13 1.46 20.92
N LEU A 72 -0.02 0.41 20.09
CA LEU A 72 -1.16 -0.44 19.74
C LEU A 72 -1.53 -1.40 20.89
N PRO A 73 -2.82 -1.80 21.01
CA PRO A 73 -3.26 -2.63 22.12
C PRO A 73 -2.80 -4.10 22.02
N GLY A 74 -2.16 -4.60 23.08
CA GLY A 74 -2.18 -6.02 23.48
C GLY A 74 -1.48 -7.07 22.61
N GLU A 75 -1.55 -8.32 23.08
CA GLU A 75 -0.94 -9.50 22.45
C GLU A 75 -1.56 -9.85 21.09
N GLU A 76 -2.83 -9.51 20.87
CA GLU A 76 -3.54 -9.79 19.61
C GLU A 76 -2.90 -9.04 18.43
N VAL A 77 -2.59 -7.75 18.59
CA VAL A 77 -1.92 -6.96 17.55
C VAL A 77 -0.51 -7.48 17.28
N ALA A 78 0.20 -7.89 18.33
CA ALA A 78 1.51 -8.50 18.22
C ALA A 78 1.45 -9.83 17.43
N GLY A 79 0.45 -10.66 17.71
CA GLY A 79 0.17 -11.89 16.98
C GLY A 79 -0.15 -11.64 15.50
N ASP A 80 -0.97 -10.63 15.21
CA ASP A 80 -1.33 -10.22 13.85
C ASP A 80 -0.11 -9.78 13.04
N ILE A 81 0.77 -8.97 13.62
CA ILE A 81 2.02 -8.54 12.98
C ILE A 81 2.91 -9.74 12.71
N ALA A 82 3.09 -10.60 13.71
CA ALA A 82 3.91 -11.80 13.59
C ALA A 82 3.39 -12.70 12.46
N ALA A 83 2.08 -12.92 12.38
CA ALA A 83 1.46 -13.71 11.31
C ALA A 83 1.73 -13.13 9.92
N ILE A 84 1.60 -11.81 9.75
CA ILE A 84 1.86 -11.14 8.47
C ILE A 84 3.34 -11.18 8.07
N VAL A 85 4.26 -11.06 9.02
CA VAL A 85 5.69 -11.23 8.75
C VAL A 85 5.98 -12.66 8.32
N GLN A 86 5.49 -13.67 9.04
CA GLN A 86 5.69 -15.07 8.67
C GLN A 86 5.12 -15.38 7.28
N HIS A 87 3.92 -14.90 6.99
CA HIS A 87 3.30 -15.08 5.68
C HIS A 87 4.11 -14.42 4.57
N SER A 88 4.63 -13.21 4.79
CA SER A 88 5.48 -12.50 3.81
C SER A 88 6.82 -13.20 3.56
N VAL A 89 7.44 -13.79 4.60
CA VAL A 89 8.68 -14.58 4.44
C VAL A 89 8.41 -15.87 3.67
N ARG A 90 7.30 -16.55 3.95
CA ARG A 90 6.89 -17.76 3.20
C ARG A 90 6.59 -17.43 1.74
N LEU A 91 5.91 -16.31 1.48
CA LEU A 91 5.66 -15.83 0.13
C LEU A 91 6.96 -15.56 -0.65
N PHE A 92 8.00 -15.06 0.03
CA PHE A 92 9.31 -14.93 -0.59
C PHE A 92 9.97 -16.29 -0.88
N ALA A 93 9.86 -17.25 0.04
CA ALA A 93 10.33 -18.61 -0.20
C ALA A 93 9.63 -19.25 -1.42
N ASP A 94 8.32 -19.05 -1.55
CA ASP A 94 7.52 -19.54 -2.69
C ASP A 94 7.96 -18.87 -4.00
N ALA A 95 8.23 -17.56 -3.99
CA ALA A 95 8.75 -16.83 -5.14
C ALA A 95 10.14 -17.35 -5.58
N VAL A 96 11.00 -17.66 -4.61
CA VAL A 96 12.34 -18.25 -4.84
C VAL A 96 12.24 -19.67 -5.40
N GLU A 97 11.33 -20.49 -4.87
CA GLU A 97 11.16 -21.87 -5.36
C GLU A 97 10.55 -21.90 -6.77
N ALA A 98 9.53 -21.07 -7.02
CA ALA A 98 8.82 -21.04 -8.30
C ALA A 98 9.50 -20.14 -9.35
N ARG A 99 10.60 -19.47 -9.01
CA ARG A 99 11.32 -18.50 -9.87
C ARG A 99 10.39 -17.45 -10.50
N ARG A 100 9.43 -16.96 -9.73
CA ARG A 100 8.43 -15.98 -10.20
C ARG A 100 8.01 -15.03 -9.10
N ILE A 101 7.62 -13.83 -9.51
CA ILE A 101 6.98 -12.86 -8.62
C ILE A 101 5.55 -13.35 -8.31
N PRO A 102 5.04 -13.18 -7.07
CA PRO A 102 3.66 -13.54 -6.75
C PRO A 102 2.62 -12.78 -7.57
N ALA A 103 1.53 -13.47 -7.87
CA ALA A 103 0.31 -12.93 -8.45
C ALA A 103 -0.50 -12.16 -7.38
N ASP A 104 -1.46 -11.33 -7.82
CA ASP A 104 -2.23 -10.49 -6.89
C ASP A 104 -3.05 -11.30 -5.87
N ALA A 105 -3.54 -12.47 -6.26
CA ALA A 105 -4.29 -13.35 -5.37
C ALA A 105 -3.45 -13.86 -4.20
N GLU A 106 -2.14 -14.01 -4.38
CA GLU A 106 -1.21 -14.46 -3.35
C GLU A 106 -0.89 -13.35 -2.32
N LEU A 107 -1.35 -12.11 -2.56
CA LEU A 107 -1.16 -10.95 -1.67
C LEU A 107 -2.38 -10.62 -0.81
N ALA A 108 -3.39 -11.51 -0.79
CA ALA A 108 -4.68 -11.26 -0.16
C ALA A 108 -4.58 -11.02 1.35
N GLU A 109 -3.66 -11.68 2.05
CA GLU A 109 -3.44 -11.47 3.49
C GLU A 109 -2.88 -10.08 3.79
N GLN A 110 -1.91 -9.63 2.99
CA GLN A 110 -1.28 -8.32 3.15
C GLN A 110 -2.27 -7.20 2.84
N ARG A 111 -3.12 -7.37 1.82
CA ARG A 111 -4.22 -6.44 1.53
C ARG A 111 -5.23 -6.38 2.69
N ARG A 112 -5.60 -7.52 3.27
CA ARG A 112 -6.48 -7.58 4.45
C ARG A 112 -5.86 -6.90 5.67
N SER A 113 -4.59 -7.16 5.94
CA SER A 113 -3.86 -6.49 7.02
C SER A 113 -3.81 -4.98 6.81
N ALA A 114 -3.49 -4.51 5.61
CA ALA A 114 -3.44 -3.09 5.28
C ALA A 114 -4.80 -2.39 5.51
N ARG A 115 -5.91 -3.04 5.15
CA ARG A 115 -7.26 -2.53 5.42
C ARG A 115 -7.52 -2.42 6.93
N ARG A 116 -7.22 -3.46 7.72
CA ARG A 116 -7.37 -3.40 9.18
C ARG A 116 -6.56 -2.26 9.79
N ARG A 117 -5.32 -2.05 9.32
CA ARG A 117 -4.49 -0.93 9.78
C ARG A 117 -5.04 0.44 9.40
N ALA A 118 -5.73 0.57 8.26
CA ALA A 118 -6.45 1.79 7.93
C ALA A 118 -7.64 2.03 8.88
N GLU A 119 -8.39 0.98 9.20
CA GLU A 119 -9.52 1.01 10.14
C GLU A 119 -9.07 1.34 11.58
N GLU A 120 -7.91 0.83 11.99
CA GLU A 120 -7.25 1.12 13.27
C GLU A 120 -6.59 2.51 13.33
N GLY A 121 -6.58 3.26 12.23
CA GLY A 121 -5.97 4.60 12.16
C GLY A 121 -4.44 4.61 12.14
N VAL A 122 -3.78 3.48 11.88
CA VAL A 122 -2.32 3.42 11.74
C VAL A 122 -1.89 4.20 10.49
N PRO A 123 -0.93 5.13 10.58
CA PRO A 123 -0.44 5.88 9.42
C PRO A 123 0.21 5.00 8.35
N LEU A 124 -0.03 5.31 7.07
CA LEU A 124 0.51 4.53 5.94
C LEU A 124 2.05 4.49 5.95
N ASP A 125 2.70 5.61 6.25
CA ASP A 125 4.16 5.70 6.34
C ASP A 125 4.73 4.75 7.40
N ALA A 126 4.07 4.58 8.55
CA ALA A 126 4.45 3.60 9.56
C ALA A 126 4.35 2.16 9.02
N ILE A 127 3.30 1.84 8.28
CA ILE A 127 3.12 0.52 7.64
C ILE A 127 4.23 0.27 6.61
N LEU A 128 4.52 1.26 5.75
CA LEU A 128 5.58 1.14 4.75
C LEU A 128 6.94 0.99 5.41
N ALA A 129 7.24 1.75 6.47
CA ALA A 129 8.46 1.61 7.25
C ALA A 129 8.60 0.19 7.83
N ALA A 130 7.51 -0.42 8.31
CA ALA A 130 7.52 -1.78 8.81
C ALA A 130 7.91 -2.81 7.73
N TYR A 131 7.37 -2.68 6.50
CA TYR A 131 7.76 -3.52 5.37
C TYR A 131 9.22 -3.32 4.97
N GLN A 132 9.72 -2.09 4.98
CA GLN A 132 11.13 -1.79 4.67
C GLN A 132 12.07 -2.38 5.71
N LEU A 133 11.72 -2.32 7.00
CA LEU A 133 12.49 -2.95 8.06
C LEU A 133 12.52 -4.48 7.88
N GLY A 134 11.36 -5.09 7.65
CA GLY A 134 11.23 -6.53 7.43
C GLY A 134 12.07 -7.01 6.25
N ILE A 135 12.02 -6.32 5.11
CA ILE A 135 12.78 -6.70 3.90
C ILE A 135 14.29 -6.60 4.13
N ALA A 136 14.75 -5.56 4.82
CA ALA A 136 16.16 -5.38 5.14
C ALA A 136 16.67 -6.51 6.06
N MET A 137 15.85 -6.92 7.03
CA MET A 137 16.17 -8.05 7.92
C MET A 137 16.21 -9.39 7.18
N VAL A 138 15.26 -9.64 6.27
CA VAL A 138 15.29 -10.82 5.39
C VAL A 138 16.56 -10.83 4.54
N TRP A 139 16.86 -9.71 3.88
CA TRP A 139 18.04 -9.60 3.02
C TRP A 139 19.33 -9.88 3.78
N SER A 140 19.50 -9.28 4.96
CA SER A 140 20.67 -9.51 5.81
C SER A 140 20.88 -10.99 6.16
N GLN A 141 19.81 -11.77 6.33
CA GLN A 141 19.90 -13.20 6.64
C GLN A 141 20.23 -14.04 5.40
N VAL A 142 19.63 -13.69 4.26
CA VAL A 142 19.83 -14.37 2.98
C VAL A 142 21.23 -14.14 2.44
N SER A 143 21.75 -12.92 2.52
CA SER A 143 23.08 -12.56 2.02
C SER A 143 24.22 -12.95 2.98
N ALA A 144 23.92 -13.59 4.11
CA ALA A 144 24.92 -13.95 5.10
C ALA A 144 25.83 -15.08 4.57
N GLY A 145 27.14 -14.82 4.56
CA GLY A 145 28.15 -15.79 4.14
C GLY A 145 28.30 -15.95 2.62
N VAL A 146 27.74 -15.04 1.83
CA VAL A 146 27.92 -14.99 0.37
C VAL A 146 29.41 -14.99 0.02
N GLY A 147 29.80 -15.89 -0.88
CA GLY A 147 31.09 -15.88 -1.57
C GLY A 147 30.96 -15.64 -3.08
N PRO A 148 32.09 -15.50 -3.79
CA PRO A 148 32.11 -15.24 -5.24
C PRO A 148 31.32 -16.26 -6.07
N GLN A 149 31.25 -17.52 -5.63
CA GLN A 149 30.52 -18.59 -6.28
C GLN A 149 28.99 -18.40 -6.25
N ASP A 150 28.47 -17.60 -5.33
CA ASP A 150 27.02 -17.42 -5.14
C ASP A 150 26.46 -16.29 -6.03
N HIS A 151 27.29 -15.59 -6.81
CA HIS A 151 26.90 -14.36 -7.51
C HIS A 151 25.71 -14.52 -8.46
N ALA A 152 25.60 -15.64 -9.16
CA ALA A 152 24.48 -15.91 -10.08
C ALA A 152 23.17 -16.09 -9.30
N ASP A 153 23.18 -16.98 -8.31
CA ASP A 153 22.01 -17.27 -7.47
C ASP A 153 21.60 -16.06 -6.63
N LEU A 154 22.56 -15.32 -6.08
CA LEU A 154 22.30 -14.10 -5.31
C LEU A 154 21.62 -13.01 -6.16
N ARG A 155 22.05 -12.84 -7.41
CA ARG A 155 21.43 -11.87 -8.33
C ARG A 155 19.96 -12.22 -8.54
N GLU A 156 19.66 -13.48 -8.81
CA GLU A 156 18.29 -13.90 -9.08
C GLU A 156 17.42 -13.82 -7.82
N VAL A 157 17.95 -14.20 -6.66
CA VAL A 157 17.27 -14.01 -5.37
C VAL A 157 16.97 -12.54 -5.10
N LEU A 158 17.92 -11.65 -5.41
CA LEU A 158 17.73 -10.19 -5.25
C LEU A 158 16.66 -9.67 -6.22
N ASP A 159 16.67 -10.09 -7.48
CA ASP A 159 15.66 -9.69 -8.46
C ASP A 159 14.25 -10.13 -8.01
N LEU A 160 14.11 -11.33 -7.46
CA LEU A 160 12.87 -11.83 -6.88
C LEU A 160 12.46 -11.04 -5.62
N LEU A 161 13.41 -10.70 -4.75
CA LEU A 161 13.14 -9.90 -3.54
C LEU A 161 12.62 -8.50 -3.90
N LEU A 162 13.29 -7.81 -4.84
CA LEU A 162 12.88 -6.48 -5.31
C LEU A 162 11.52 -6.54 -6.01
N GLY A 163 11.29 -7.59 -6.80
CA GLY A 163 10.02 -7.85 -7.46
C GLY A 163 8.87 -8.03 -6.46
N LEU A 164 9.09 -8.87 -5.44
CA LEU A 164 8.15 -9.08 -4.34
C LEU A 164 7.89 -7.81 -3.55
N GLN A 165 8.93 -7.09 -3.15
CA GLN A 165 8.83 -5.85 -2.37
C GLN A 165 7.97 -4.82 -3.11
N ARG A 166 8.23 -4.61 -4.40
CA ARG A 166 7.40 -3.70 -5.22
C ARG A 166 5.92 -4.11 -5.19
N ARG A 167 5.62 -5.40 -5.37
CA ARG A 167 4.24 -5.90 -5.37
C ARG A 167 3.56 -5.73 -4.02
N LEU A 168 4.26 -6.04 -2.92
CA LEU A 168 3.77 -5.85 -1.57
C LEU A 168 3.44 -4.38 -1.30
N LEU A 169 4.37 -3.47 -1.57
CA LEU A 169 4.17 -2.04 -1.30
C LEU A 169 3.01 -1.45 -2.12
N CYS A 170 2.89 -1.80 -3.40
CA CYS A 170 1.75 -1.40 -4.22
C CYS A 170 0.43 -1.94 -3.65
N ALA A 171 0.35 -3.26 -3.40
CA ALA A 171 -0.86 -3.90 -2.94
C ALA A 171 -1.34 -3.38 -1.57
N VAL A 172 -0.40 -3.20 -0.63
CA VAL A 172 -0.66 -2.65 0.70
C VAL A 172 -1.13 -1.20 0.61
N SER A 173 -0.43 -0.36 -0.17
CA SER A 173 -0.80 1.05 -0.32
C SER A 173 -2.17 1.22 -0.97
N GLU A 174 -2.45 0.48 -2.04
CA GLU A 174 -3.75 0.49 -2.71
C GLU A 174 -4.89 0.12 -1.76
N SER A 175 -4.74 -0.99 -1.04
CA SER A 175 -5.77 -1.48 -0.12
C SER A 175 -5.97 -0.56 1.08
N TYR A 176 -4.88 0.01 1.61
CA TYR A 176 -4.95 1.02 2.65
C TYR A 176 -5.70 2.27 2.18
N LEU A 177 -5.30 2.84 1.04
CA LEU A 177 -5.89 4.08 0.51
C LEU A 177 -7.34 3.89 0.06
N ALA A 178 -7.70 2.69 -0.41
CA ALA A 178 -9.08 2.34 -0.72
C ALA A 178 -9.94 2.29 0.55
N ALA A 179 -9.46 1.61 1.60
CA ALA A 179 -10.14 1.56 2.89
C ALA A 179 -10.29 2.96 3.50
N ARG A 180 -9.23 3.77 3.45
CA ARG A 180 -9.26 5.14 3.98
C ARG A 180 -10.27 6.03 3.27
N ARG A 181 -10.37 5.91 1.93
CA ARG A 181 -11.37 6.64 1.15
C ARG A 181 -12.81 6.28 1.53
N VAL A 182 -13.08 5.02 1.88
CA VAL A 182 -14.39 4.59 2.36
C VAL A 182 -14.70 5.25 3.71
N ILE A 183 -13.78 5.17 4.66
CA ILE A 183 -13.92 5.77 6.00
C ILE A 183 -14.13 7.29 5.90
N ASP A 184 -13.28 7.99 5.15
CA ASP A 184 -13.37 9.44 4.99
C ASP A 184 -14.68 9.84 4.27
N SER A 185 -15.18 9.03 3.34
CA SER A 185 -16.47 9.27 2.68
C SER A 185 -17.65 9.07 3.62
N GLU A 186 -17.62 8.06 4.49
CA GLU A 186 -18.65 7.82 5.49
C GLU A 186 -18.70 8.99 6.50
N GLU A 187 -17.55 9.44 6.96
CA GLU A 187 -17.44 10.61 7.85
C GLU A 187 -17.97 11.89 7.17
N HIS A 188 -17.60 12.13 5.91
CA HIS A 188 -18.07 13.28 5.15
C HIS A 188 -19.58 13.24 4.92
N ASN A 189 -20.13 12.07 4.57
CA ASN A 189 -21.57 11.88 4.38
C ASN A 189 -22.34 12.09 5.68
N GLY A 190 -21.85 11.57 6.82
CA GLY A 190 -22.44 11.81 8.14
C GLY A 190 -22.45 13.30 8.50
N ARG A 191 -21.35 14.01 8.26
CA ARG A 191 -21.29 15.47 8.45
C ARG A 191 -22.26 16.22 7.55
N HIS A 192 -22.41 15.81 6.30
CA HIS A 192 -23.37 16.41 5.37
C HIS A 192 -24.83 16.14 5.76
N ALA A 193 -25.15 14.91 6.18
CA ALA A 193 -26.47 14.54 6.67
C ALA A 193 -26.83 15.35 7.93
N LEU A 194 -25.90 15.44 8.89
CA LEU A 194 -26.05 16.29 10.06
C LEU A 194 -26.28 17.76 9.66
N MET A 195 -25.45 18.32 8.77
CA MET A 195 -25.62 19.70 8.31
C MET A 195 -27.00 19.94 7.67
N ALA A 196 -27.49 19.00 6.84
CA ALA A 196 -28.80 19.11 6.22
C ALA A 196 -29.94 19.04 7.25
N ALA A 197 -29.84 18.13 8.24
CA ALA A 197 -30.82 18.03 9.33
C ALA A 197 -30.88 19.33 10.14
N LEU A 198 -29.71 19.82 10.57
CA LEU A 198 -29.57 21.07 11.32
C LEU A 198 -30.12 22.29 10.57
N LEU A 199 -29.85 22.41 9.26
CA LEU A 199 -30.35 23.53 8.45
C LEU A 199 -31.85 23.46 8.15
N SER A 200 -32.42 22.25 8.10
CA SER A 200 -33.86 22.04 7.87
C SER A 200 -34.69 22.04 9.16
N GLY A 201 -34.04 22.07 10.32
CA GLY A 201 -34.71 21.94 11.62
C GLY A 201 -35.20 20.52 11.91
N ALA A 202 -34.72 19.53 11.16
CA ALA A 202 -34.99 18.13 11.43
C ALA A 202 -34.07 17.62 12.56
N GLU A 203 -34.55 16.64 13.32
CA GLU A 203 -33.73 15.97 14.33
C GLU A 203 -32.57 15.22 13.65
N PRO A 204 -31.32 15.37 14.13
CA PRO A 204 -30.18 14.58 13.65
C PRO A 204 -30.44 13.08 13.80
N ASP A 205 -30.07 12.30 12.80
CA ASP A 205 -30.23 10.83 12.78
C ASP A 205 -29.18 10.08 13.63
N GLY A 206 -28.31 10.81 14.34
CA GLY A 206 -27.24 10.26 15.18
C GLY A 206 -25.99 9.83 14.40
N THR A 207 -25.91 10.09 13.09
CA THR A 207 -24.72 9.76 12.28
C THR A 207 -23.47 10.56 12.67
N ALA A 208 -23.64 11.68 13.34
CA ALA A 208 -22.56 12.46 13.94
C ALA A 208 -23.01 13.00 15.31
N PRO A 209 -22.09 13.11 16.30
CA PRO A 209 -22.43 13.60 17.63
C PRO A 209 -22.82 15.08 17.59
N VAL A 210 -23.86 15.43 18.33
CA VAL A 210 -24.37 16.80 18.48
C VAL A 210 -24.49 17.13 19.95
N ALA A 211 -24.10 18.35 20.33
CA ALA A 211 -24.29 18.82 21.70
C ALA A 211 -25.78 18.87 22.07
N PRO A 212 -26.17 18.67 23.34
CA PRO A 212 -27.58 18.72 23.77
C PRO A 212 -28.29 20.05 23.45
N ARG A 213 -27.53 21.13 23.25
CA ARG A 213 -28.00 22.43 22.81
C ARG A 213 -27.03 22.98 21.77
N TYR A 214 -27.57 23.45 20.65
CA TYR A 214 -26.79 23.99 19.54
C TYR A 214 -27.50 25.18 18.91
N ALA A 215 -26.74 26.04 18.23
CA ALA A 215 -27.26 27.08 17.36
C ALA A 215 -26.70 26.87 15.94
N VAL A 216 -27.56 26.94 14.92
CA VAL A 216 -27.15 26.78 13.52
C VAL A 216 -27.09 28.16 12.89
N LEU A 217 -25.90 28.56 12.42
CA LEU A 217 -25.67 29.84 11.78
C LEU A 217 -25.30 29.64 10.31
N THR A 218 -26.02 30.31 9.41
CA THR A 218 -25.63 30.39 7.99
C THR A 218 -24.90 31.70 7.74
N LEU A 219 -23.64 31.61 7.33
CA LEU A 219 -22.80 32.77 7.01
C LEU A 219 -22.68 32.95 5.50
N ALA A 220 -23.21 34.06 4.98
CA ALA A 220 -23.03 34.44 3.59
C ALA A 220 -21.72 35.23 3.44
N LEU A 221 -20.69 34.58 2.91
CA LEU A 221 -19.39 35.21 2.65
C LEU A 221 -19.36 35.81 1.25
N GLN A 222 -19.10 37.11 1.16
CA GLN A 222 -18.93 37.79 -0.11
C GLN A 222 -17.69 37.27 -0.87
N ARG A 223 -17.62 37.57 -2.18
CA ARG A 223 -16.40 37.30 -2.96
C ARG A 223 -15.22 38.06 -2.37
N HIS A 224 -14.06 37.39 -2.33
CA HIS A 224 -12.83 38.01 -1.86
C HIS A 224 -12.09 38.64 -3.05
N PRO A 225 -11.43 39.80 -2.90
CA PRO A 225 -10.70 40.45 -4.00
C PRO A 225 -9.71 39.53 -4.75
N ASP A 226 -9.04 38.61 -4.03
CA ASP A 226 -8.19 37.56 -4.63
C ASP A 226 -8.91 36.62 -5.62
N GLU A 227 -10.23 36.43 -5.46
CA GLU A 227 -11.06 35.64 -6.38
C GLU A 227 -11.35 36.42 -7.67
N ASP A 228 -11.46 37.75 -7.57
CA ASP A 228 -11.69 38.63 -8.72
C ASP A 228 -10.38 38.90 -9.48
N ALA A 229 -9.24 39.00 -8.78
CA ALA A 229 -7.92 39.14 -9.38
C ALA A 229 -7.47 37.87 -10.14
N ALA A 230 -7.95 36.69 -9.73
CA ALA A 230 -7.64 35.43 -10.39
C ALA A 230 -8.45 35.21 -11.68
N ALA A 231 -9.56 35.94 -11.90
CA ALA A 231 -10.54 35.73 -12.96
C ALA A 231 -10.01 35.81 -14.41
N GLY A 232 -8.77 36.29 -14.61
CA GLY A 232 -8.13 36.41 -15.92
C GLY A 232 -6.94 35.47 -16.18
N GLY A 233 -6.59 34.55 -15.27
CA GLY A 233 -5.39 33.71 -15.38
C GLY A 233 -5.58 32.24 -14.96
N ILE A 234 -4.53 31.42 -15.13
CA ILE A 234 -4.51 29.97 -14.81
C ILE A 234 -4.99 29.69 -13.37
N ALA A 235 -4.83 30.64 -12.45
CA ALA A 235 -5.30 30.57 -11.07
C ALA A 235 -6.84 30.58 -10.89
N ALA A 236 -7.63 31.08 -11.85
CA ALA A 236 -9.09 30.97 -11.82
C ALA A 236 -9.58 29.54 -12.12
N VAL A 237 -8.87 28.80 -12.97
CA VAL A 237 -9.26 27.44 -13.39
C VAL A 237 -9.13 26.45 -12.23
N ASP A 238 -8.15 26.66 -11.35
CA ASP A 238 -7.88 25.74 -10.23
C ASP A 238 -8.64 26.04 -8.94
N GLY A 239 -9.44 27.12 -8.90
CA GLY A 239 -10.24 27.49 -7.72
C GLY A 239 -9.42 27.75 -6.46
N VAL A 240 -8.13 28.08 -6.61
CA VAL A 240 -7.17 28.20 -5.49
C VAL A 240 -7.55 29.33 -4.54
N ALA A 241 -7.98 30.49 -5.07
CA ALA A 241 -8.40 31.64 -4.26
C ALA A 241 -9.62 31.30 -3.38
N ALA A 242 -10.63 30.62 -3.96
CA ALA A 242 -11.80 30.14 -3.22
C ALA A 242 -11.44 29.13 -2.13
N ARG A 243 -10.57 28.14 -2.43
CA ARG A 243 -10.09 27.16 -1.43
C ARG A 243 -9.29 27.85 -0.31
N ARG A 244 -8.48 28.86 -0.63
CA ARG A 244 -7.76 29.67 0.37
C ARG A 244 -8.72 30.45 1.26
N LYS A 245 -9.77 31.08 0.72
CA LYS A 245 -10.81 31.75 1.50
C LYS A 245 -11.50 30.78 2.47
N VAL A 246 -11.96 29.63 1.96
CA VAL A 246 -12.61 28.59 2.78
C VAL A 246 -11.70 28.11 3.92
N ARG A 247 -10.42 27.88 3.63
CA ARG A 247 -9.44 27.48 4.67
C ARG A 247 -9.26 28.55 5.75
N ARG A 248 -9.08 29.82 5.39
CA ARG A 248 -8.95 30.93 6.36
C ARG A 248 -10.17 31.04 7.27
N VAL A 249 -11.37 30.90 6.70
CA VAL A 249 -12.61 30.93 7.48
C VAL A 249 -12.67 29.76 8.47
N ARG A 250 -12.30 28.54 8.02
CA ARG A 250 -12.23 27.37 8.90
C ARG A 250 -11.22 27.58 10.03
N GLU A 251 -10.01 28.04 9.72
CA GLU A 251 -8.98 28.33 10.73
C GLU A 251 -9.47 29.31 11.81
N VAL A 252 -10.20 30.36 11.44
CA VAL A 252 -10.79 31.31 12.40
C VAL A 252 -11.87 30.64 13.25
N LEU A 253 -12.75 29.84 12.64
CA LEU A 253 -13.84 29.16 13.35
C LEU A 253 -13.32 28.07 14.30
N ASP A 254 -12.31 27.30 13.88
CA ASP A 254 -11.67 26.26 14.68
C ASP A 254 -10.98 26.86 15.92
N GLY A 255 -10.47 28.09 15.81
CA GLY A 255 -9.91 28.84 16.96
C GLY A 255 -10.92 29.25 18.04
N PHE A 256 -12.23 29.10 17.81
CA PHE A 256 -13.27 29.29 18.84
C PHE A 256 -13.75 27.97 19.47
N ALA A 257 -13.20 26.82 19.03
CA ALA A 257 -13.58 25.50 19.53
C ALA A 257 -12.68 24.99 20.68
N GLU A 258 -11.68 25.77 21.10
CA GLU A 258 -10.86 25.59 22.31
C GLU A 258 -11.50 26.26 23.55
#